data_AF-A0A7V6W596-F1
#
_entry.id   AF-A0A7V6W596-F1
#
_cell.length_a   1.000
_cell.length_b   1.000
_cell.length_c   1.000
_cell.angle_alpha   90.00
_cell.angle_beta   90.00
_cell.angle_gamma   90.00
#
_symmetry.space_group_name_H-M   'P 1'
#
loop_
_entity.id
_entity.type
_entity.pdbx_description
1 polymer ?
#
loop_
_entity_poly.entity_id
_entity_poly.type
_entity_poly.pdbx_seq_one_letter_code
_entity_poly.pdbx_strand_id
1 'polypeptide(L)'
;MKVNDYLPSRIRVLSTLDRSKAEHDIVTRPLDAVLPLTQADCVHIHHLKDANQQDELFRFLFLKQCNQLHDILPNLFEPTADYTELLLPISFTDRDGIVYHLVHDISEADFDVVQGGQVEISGWLYQYSNAELKEQFYNDLKKNIKIAGDRLPATTQLFTPEWIVKYMVENTLGRFWLENHPDTEFLSHWHYYLAEPEQTPEVCLTLTKLRESIYDLDPKKFVSLIQVWAVDIYLFMTLMC
;
A
#
# COMPACT_ATOMS: atom_id res chain seq x y z
N MET A 1 9.85 -0.56 2.68
CA MET A 1 11.14 -0.69 3.40
C MET A 1 12.07 0.50 3.16
N LYS A 2 12.47 0.81 1.92
CA LYS A 2 13.39 1.95 1.63
C LYS A 2 12.82 3.34 1.93
N VAL A 3 11.53 3.57 1.67
CA VAL A 3 10.86 4.87 1.92
C VAL A 3 10.70 5.14 3.42
N ASN A 4 10.60 4.08 4.22
CA ASN A 4 10.39 4.15 5.66
C ASN A 4 11.69 3.96 6.47
N ASP A 5 12.86 4.03 5.83
CA ASP A 5 14.18 3.84 6.46
C ASP A 5 14.36 2.52 7.24
N TYR A 6 13.64 1.47 6.84
CA TYR A 6 13.72 0.14 7.47
C TYR A 6 14.89 -0.71 6.97
N LEU A 7 15.55 -0.29 5.89
CA LEU A 7 16.75 -0.99 5.41
C LEU A 7 17.92 -0.69 6.36
N PRO A 8 18.68 -1.71 6.80
CA PRO A 8 19.87 -1.51 7.66
C PRO A 8 20.89 -0.56 7.04
N SER A 9 21.01 -0.59 5.71
CA SER A 9 21.89 0.26 4.90
C SER A 9 21.49 1.73 4.89
N ARG A 10 20.21 2.04 5.14
CA ARG A 10 19.58 3.36 4.93
C ARG A 10 19.81 3.96 3.53
N ILE A 11 20.24 3.14 2.58
CA ILE A 11 20.41 3.53 1.17
C ILE A 11 19.19 3.12 0.39
N ARG A 12 18.75 4.01 -0.51
CA ARG A 12 17.67 3.70 -1.45
C ARG A 12 18.22 2.79 -2.56
N VAL A 13 17.80 1.53 -2.51
CA VAL A 13 18.26 0.48 -3.45
C VAL A 13 17.70 0.72 -4.85
N LEU A 14 16.39 0.99 -4.91
CA LEU A 14 15.63 1.11 -6.16
C LEU A 14 15.26 2.57 -6.47
N SER A 15 15.86 3.56 -5.83
CA SER A 15 15.58 4.97 -6.11
C SER A 15 16.72 5.85 -5.59
N THR A 16 16.58 7.16 -5.72
CA THR A 16 17.53 8.12 -5.16
C THR A 16 16.82 9.13 -4.26
N LEU A 17 17.55 9.68 -3.29
CA LEU A 17 17.12 10.88 -2.55
C LEU A 17 17.22 12.15 -3.41
N ASP A 18 18.14 12.16 -4.36
CA ASP A 18 18.39 13.29 -5.25
C ASP A 18 17.57 13.13 -6.52
N ARG A 19 16.35 13.69 -6.54
CA ARG A 19 15.43 13.59 -7.69
C ARG A 19 15.98 14.17 -9.00
N SER A 20 17.12 14.87 -8.97
CA SER A 20 17.80 15.35 -10.18
C SER A 20 18.65 14.28 -10.87
N LYS A 21 18.91 13.14 -10.20
CA LYS A 21 19.72 12.03 -10.71
C LYS A 21 18.83 10.88 -11.16
N ALA A 22 19.18 10.31 -12.30
CA ALA A 22 18.56 9.08 -12.80
C ALA A 22 19.15 7.82 -12.13
N GLU A 23 20.39 7.89 -11.65
CA GLU A 23 21.08 6.77 -11.01
C GLU A 23 20.58 6.54 -9.58
N HIS A 24 20.36 5.27 -9.24
CA HIS A 24 19.97 4.87 -7.89
C HIS A 24 21.10 5.07 -6.87
N ASP A 25 20.74 5.29 -5.60
CA ASP A 25 21.74 5.59 -4.55
C ASP A 25 22.71 4.41 -4.34
N ILE A 26 22.25 3.17 -4.51
CA ILE A 26 23.10 1.98 -4.39
C ILE A 26 24.19 1.94 -5.48
N VAL A 27 23.93 2.47 -6.67
CA VAL A 27 24.89 2.48 -7.79
C VAL A 27 25.90 3.63 -7.61
N THR A 28 25.40 4.80 -7.18
CA THR A 28 26.27 5.97 -6.95
C THR A 28 27.19 5.75 -5.75
N ARG A 29 26.66 5.20 -4.64
CA ARG A 29 27.34 5.06 -3.34
C ARG A 29 27.29 3.61 -2.79
N PRO A 30 27.82 2.61 -3.52
CA PRO A 30 27.69 1.20 -3.14
C PRO A 30 28.38 0.84 -1.83
N LEU A 31 29.50 1.49 -1.50
CA LEU A 31 30.29 1.19 -0.30
C LEU A 31 29.66 1.77 0.98
N ASP A 32 28.76 2.75 0.83
CA ASP A 32 28.03 3.32 1.97
C ASP A 32 26.85 2.42 2.38
N ALA A 33 26.49 1.43 1.55
CA ALA A 33 25.29 0.61 1.71
C ALA A 33 25.37 -0.42 2.84
N VAL A 34 26.43 -0.44 3.68
CA VAL A 34 26.61 -1.40 4.79
C VAL A 34 26.21 -2.84 4.39
N LEU A 35 26.55 -3.22 3.15
CA LEU A 35 26.32 -4.56 2.62
C LEU A 35 27.47 -5.47 3.07
N PRO A 36 27.22 -6.76 3.27
CA PRO A 36 28.28 -7.74 3.53
C PRO A 36 29.11 -7.95 2.24
N LEU A 37 30.07 -7.06 2.00
CA LEU A 37 30.95 -7.09 0.83
C LEU A 37 32.31 -7.66 1.21
N THR A 38 32.77 -8.63 0.43
CA THR A 38 34.13 -9.17 0.51
C THR A 38 35.11 -8.27 -0.25
N GLN A 39 36.42 -8.47 -0.06
CA GLN A 39 37.44 -7.76 -0.83
C GLN A 39 37.30 -8.00 -2.34
N ALA A 40 36.91 -9.22 -2.75
CA ALA A 40 36.66 -9.55 -4.15
C ALA A 40 35.45 -8.78 -4.71
N ASP A 41 34.38 -8.66 -3.93
CA ASP A 41 33.21 -7.88 -4.30
C ASP A 41 33.57 -6.40 -4.52
N CYS A 42 34.39 -5.81 -3.66
CA CYS A 42 34.85 -4.43 -3.80
C CYS A 42 35.65 -4.22 -5.10
N VAL A 43 36.58 -5.12 -5.42
CA VAL A 43 37.35 -5.07 -6.67
C VAL A 43 36.42 -5.17 -7.88
N HIS A 44 35.43 -6.05 -7.82
CA HIS A 44 34.44 -6.22 -8.89
C HIS A 44 33.58 -4.96 -9.07
N ILE A 45 33.11 -4.35 -7.99
CA ILE A 45 32.37 -3.08 -8.01
C ILE A 45 33.19 -1.98 -8.67
N HIS A 46 34.48 -1.83 -8.30
CA HIS A 46 35.36 -0.85 -8.92
C HIS A 46 35.53 -1.09 -10.43
N HIS A 47 35.75 -2.35 -10.83
CA HIS A 47 35.86 -2.71 -12.24
C HIS A 47 34.57 -2.36 -13.03
N LEU A 48 33.40 -2.72 -12.51
CA LEU A 48 32.12 -2.40 -13.17
C LEU A 48 31.87 -0.89 -13.26
N LYS A 49 32.29 -0.12 -12.24
CA LYS A 49 32.25 1.36 -12.28
C LYS A 49 33.18 1.93 -13.35
N ASP A 50 34.42 1.47 -13.41
CA ASP A 50 35.41 1.96 -14.37
C ASP A 50 35.03 1.61 -15.81
N ALA A 51 34.40 0.45 -16.02
CA ALA A 51 33.86 0.01 -17.31
C ALA A 51 32.49 0.63 -17.66
N ASN A 52 31.92 1.47 -16.78
CA ASN A 52 30.60 2.08 -16.91
C ASN A 52 29.46 1.06 -17.15
N GLN A 53 29.57 -0.14 -16.56
CA GLN A 53 28.58 -1.21 -16.65
C GLN A 53 27.52 -1.07 -15.55
N GLN A 54 26.71 -0.01 -15.64
CA GLN A 54 25.83 0.41 -14.54
C GLN A 54 24.74 -0.60 -14.19
N ASP A 55 24.06 -1.20 -15.17
CA ASP A 55 23.01 -2.21 -14.91
C ASP A 55 23.58 -3.50 -14.32
N GLU A 56 24.77 -3.91 -14.76
CA GLU A 56 25.45 -5.08 -14.20
C GLU A 56 25.86 -4.83 -12.74
N LEU A 57 26.36 -3.62 -12.45
CA LEU A 57 26.65 -3.17 -11.10
C LEU A 57 25.40 -3.13 -10.23
N PHE A 58 24.32 -2.55 -10.73
CA PHE A 58 23.04 -2.51 -10.04
C PHE A 58 22.52 -3.91 -9.72
N ARG A 59 22.51 -4.81 -10.70
CA ARG A 59 22.09 -6.20 -10.52
C ARG A 59 22.92 -6.91 -9.45
N PHE A 60 24.25 -6.78 -9.52
CA PHE A 60 25.16 -7.35 -8.54
C PHE A 60 24.84 -6.87 -7.11
N LEU A 61 24.69 -5.55 -6.93
CA LEU A 61 24.40 -4.95 -5.63
C LEU A 61 23.00 -5.28 -5.13
N PHE A 62 22.01 -5.35 -6.02
CA PHE A 62 20.65 -5.74 -5.71
C PHE A 62 20.60 -7.16 -5.14
N LEU A 63 21.33 -8.12 -5.75
CA LEU A 63 21.43 -9.48 -5.23
C LEU A 63 22.11 -9.54 -3.87
N LYS A 64 23.18 -8.76 -3.65
CA LYS A 64 23.81 -8.65 -2.32
C LYS A 64 22.84 -8.11 -1.27
N GLN A 65 21.97 -7.18 -1.64
CA GLN A 65 20.92 -6.67 -0.75
C GLN A 65 19.85 -7.73 -0.46
N CYS A 66 19.39 -8.48 -1.46
CA CYS A 66 18.43 -9.58 -1.28
C CYS A 66 18.98 -10.66 -0.34
N ASN A 67 20.26 -11.02 -0.50
CA ASN A 67 20.94 -11.94 0.43
C ASN A 67 20.95 -11.45 1.87
N GLN A 68 21.26 -10.17 2.08
CA GLN A 68 21.21 -9.61 3.44
C GLN A 68 19.78 -9.63 4.01
N LEU A 69 18.77 -9.46 3.15
CA LEU A 69 17.37 -9.52 3.56
C LEU A 69 16.91 -10.97 3.85
N HIS A 70 17.52 -12.00 3.25
CA HIS A 70 17.25 -13.40 3.59
C HIS A 70 17.46 -13.67 5.08
N ASP A 71 18.52 -13.11 5.69
CA ASP A 71 18.78 -13.27 7.13
C ASP A 71 17.63 -12.75 8.00
N ILE A 72 16.84 -11.80 7.49
CA ILE A 72 15.73 -11.15 8.20
C ILE A 72 14.37 -11.77 7.80
N LEU A 73 14.22 -12.12 6.52
CA LEU A 73 12.97 -12.58 5.90
C LEU A 73 13.24 -13.83 5.02
N PRO A 74 13.58 -14.98 5.65
CA PRO A 74 14.04 -16.16 4.92
C PRO A 74 12.97 -16.85 4.08
N ASN A 75 11.69 -16.58 4.37
CA ASN A 75 10.56 -17.10 3.59
C ASN A 75 10.24 -16.25 2.35
N LEU A 76 10.78 -15.03 2.27
CA LEU A 76 10.52 -14.10 1.16
C LEU A 76 11.71 -13.99 0.21
N PHE A 77 12.92 -14.05 0.75
CA PHE A 77 14.15 -14.07 -0.02
C PHE A 77 14.82 -15.43 0.18
N GLU A 78 15.21 -16.10 -0.90
CA GLU A 78 15.99 -17.33 -0.83
C GLU A 78 17.49 -17.00 -0.70
N PRO A 79 18.29 -17.83 0.00
CA PRO A 79 19.72 -17.62 0.08
C PRO A 79 20.34 -17.90 -1.29
N THR A 80 20.96 -16.88 -1.88
CA THR A 80 21.31 -16.95 -3.30
C THR A 80 22.59 -17.77 -3.52
N ALA A 81 22.42 -18.91 -4.16
CA ALA A 81 23.47 -19.66 -4.84
C ALA A 81 23.02 -20.08 -6.26
N ASP A 82 21.82 -19.69 -6.67
CA ASP A 82 21.11 -20.36 -7.76
C ASP A 82 21.09 -19.55 -9.06
N TYR A 83 21.26 -20.27 -10.17
CA TYR A 83 21.38 -19.74 -11.53
C TYR A 83 20.09 -19.09 -12.06
N THR A 84 18.97 -19.27 -11.36
CA THR A 84 17.65 -18.69 -11.67
C THR A 84 17.64 -17.18 -11.54
N GLU A 85 18.52 -16.60 -10.72
CA GLU A 85 18.60 -15.14 -10.53
C GLU A 85 19.29 -14.41 -11.68
N LEU A 86 20.07 -15.12 -12.51
CA LEU A 86 20.54 -14.59 -13.79
C LEU A 86 19.40 -14.36 -14.78
N LEU A 87 18.22 -14.94 -14.54
CA LEU A 87 17.05 -14.79 -15.41
C LEU A 87 16.18 -13.60 -15.03
N LEU A 88 16.46 -12.87 -13.94
CA LEU A 88 15.76 -11.62 -13.61
C LEU A 88 16.33 -10.50 -14.49
N PRO A 89 15.58 -10.00 -15.50
CA PRO A 89 16.04 -8.88 -16.32
C PRO A 89 15.77 -7.57 -15.57
N ILE A 90 16.48 -7.37 -14.46
CA ILE A 90 16.41 -6.13 -13.69
C ILE A 90 17.38 -5.11 -14.27
N SER A 91 16.83 -4.02 -14.79
CA SER A 91 17.56 -2.85 -15.25
C SER A 91 16.89 -1.63 -14.65
N PHE A 92 17.70 -0.65 -14.23
CA PHE A 92 17.16 0.64 -13.82
C PHE A 92 17.22 1.68 -14.94
N THR A 93 17.89 1.36 -16.05
CA THR A 93 17.98 2.22 -17.23
C THR A 93 16.87 1.94 -18.24
N ASP A 94 16.30 0.74 -18.23
CA ASP A 94 15.15 0.36 -19.04
C ASP A 94 13.85 1.01 -18.54
N ARG A 95 13.26 1.87 -19.36
CA ARG A 95 12.02 2.60 -19.04
C ARG A 95 10.76 1.76 -19.13
N ASP A 96 10.81 0.67 -19.89
CA ASP A 96 9.72 -0.31 -19.96
C ASP A 96 9.94 -1.45 -18.93
N GLY A 97 11.05 -1.37 -18.18
CA GLY A 97 11.42 -2.34 -17.16
C GLY A 97 10.62 -2.19 -15.87
N ILE A 98 10.45 -3.31 -15.16
CA ILE A 98 9.69 -3.36 -13.89
C ILE A 98 10.18 -2.35 -12.85
N VAL A 99 11.49 -2.14 -12.77
CA VAL A 99 12.10 -1.22 -11.80
C VAL A 99 11.69 0.22 -12.09
N TYR A 100 11.64 0.61 -13.37
CA TYR A 100 11.22 1.96 -13.75
C TYR A 100 9.77 2.21 -13.38
N HIS A 101 8.85 1.30 -13.76
CA HIS A 101 7.43 1.39 -13.43
C HIS A 101 7.19 1.44 -11.91
N LEU A 102 7.88 0.60 -11.12
CA LEU A 102 7.77 0.62 -9.66
C LEU A 102 8.19 1.95 -9.01
N VAL A 103 9.02 2.75 -9.68
CA VAL A 103 9.56 4.01 -9.15
C VAL A 103 8.81 5.22 -9.68
N HIS A 104 8.31 5.16 -10.91
CA HIS A 104 7.73 6.31 -11.60
C HIS A 104 6.20 6.27 -11.69
N ASP A 105 5.59 5.08 -11.72
CA ASP A 105 4.14 4.96 -11.88
C ASP A 105 3.41 4.91 -10.54
N ILE A 106 4.10 4.47 -9.48
CA ILE A 106 3.57 4.37 -8.11
C ILE A 106 4.16 5.51 -7.28
N SER A 107 3.30 6.24 -6.56
CA SER A 107 3.73 7.36 -5.73
C SER A 107 4.56 6.86 -4.54
N GLU A 108 5.58 7.63 -4.12
CA GLU A 108 6.29 7.32 -2.87
C GLU A 108 5.35 7.31 -1.65
N ALA A 109 4.26 8.10 -1.68
CA ALA A 109 3.25 8.11 -0.63
C ALA A 109 2.59 6.74 -0.44
N ASP A 110 2.43 5.97 -1.52
CA ASP A 110 1.86 4.62 -1.48
C ASP A 110 2.80 3.62 -0.80
N PHE A 111 4.08 3.94 -0.64
CA PHE A 111 5.03 3.12 0.13
C PHE A 111 5.25 3.63 1.56
N ASP A 112 4.76 4.83 1.89
CA ASP A 112 4.95 5.49 3.18
C ASP A 112 3.92 4.98 4.20
N VAL A 113 4.43 4.45 5.32
CA VAL A 113 3.59 3.89 6.39
C VAL A 113 2.88 4.99 7.19
N VAL A 114 3.51 6.15 7.37
CA VAL A 114 2.94 7.29 8.09
C VAL A 114 1.76 7.88 7.30
N GLN A 115 1.83 7.83 5.97
CA GLN A 115 0.74 8.26 5.09
C GLN A 115 -0.30 7.17 4.83
N GLY A 116 -0.11 5.95 5.35
CA GLY A 116 -1.04 4.83 5.20
C GLY A 116 -0.91 4.04 3.89
N GLY A 117 0.06 4.36 3.03
CA GLY A 117 0.19 3.76 1.69
C GLY A 117 0.45 2.25 1.69
N GLN A 118 1.16 1.72 2.71
CA GLN A 118 1.45 0.27 2.80
C GLN A 118 0.18 -0.58 2.68
N VAL A 119 -0.93 -0.08 3.23
CA VAL A 119 -2.17 -0.84 3.26
C VAL A 119 -2.82 -0.90 1.87
N GLU A 120 -2.67 0.17 1.08
CA GLU A 120 -3.14 0.24 -0.29
C GLU A 120 -2.36 -0.67 -1.24
N ILE A 121 -1.02 -0.66 -1.16
CA ILE A 121 -0.19 -1.61 -1.93
C ILE A 121 -0.50 -3.06 -1.58
N SER A 122 -0.69 -3.36 -0.29
CA SER A 122 -1.07 -4.72 0.15
C SER A 122 -2.43 -5.12 -0.41
N GLY A 123 -3.38 -4.17 -0.46
CA GLY A 123 -4.68 -4.34 -1.09
C GLY A 123 -4.57 -4.65 -2.59
N TRP A 124 -3.75 -3.91 -3.34
CA TRP A 124 -3.54 -4.16 -4.77
C TRP A 124 -2.92 -5.53 -5.04
N LEU A 125 -1.90 -5.92 -4.27
CA LEU A 125 -1.27 -7.24 -4.39
C LEU A 125 -2.28 -8.36 -4.14
N TYR A 126 -3.09 -8.23 -3.08
CA TYR A 126 -4.14 -9.19 -2.77
C TYR A 126 -5.20 -9.28 -3.89
N GLN A 127 -5.63 -8.14 -4.43
CA GLN A 127 -6.58 -8.09 -5.54
C GLN A 127 -6.01 -8.75 -6.81
N TYR A 128 -4.73 -8.50 -7.11
CA TYR A 128 -4.04 -9.09 -8.26
C TYR A 128 -3.95 -10.61 -8.14
N SER A 129 -3.49 -11.13 -6.99
CA SER A 129 -3.35 -12.58 -6.79
C SER A 129 -4.67 -13.35 -6.92
N ASN A 130 -5.80 -12.70 -6.67
CA ASN A 130 -7.13 -13.31 -6.77
C ASN A 130 -7.89 -12.94 -8.05
N ALA A 131 -7.29 -12.17 -8.97
CA ALA A 131 -7.99 -11.64 -10.14
C ALA A 131 -8.56 -12.75 -11.04
N GLU A 132 -7.76 -13.77 -11.35
CA GLU A 132 -8.18 -14.90 -12.20
C GLU A 132 -9.30 -15.72 -11.55
N LEU A 133 -9.16 -16.02 -10.26
CA LEU A 133 -10.18 -16.76 -9.49
C LEU A 133 -11.50 -15.99 -9.45
N LYS A 134 -11.43 -14.67 -9.26
CA LYS A 134 -12.59 -13.79 -9.24
C LYS A 134 -13.27 -13.71 -10.60
N GLU A 135 -12.51 -13.62 -11.69
CA GLU A 135 -13.07 -13.64 -13.05
C GLU A 135 -13.76 -14.98 -13.36
N GLN A 136 -13.12 -16.10 -13.01
CA GLN A 136 -13.69 -17.43 -13.16
C GLN A 136 -14.99 -17.58 -12.36
N PHE A 137 -15.01 -17.12 -11.10
CA PHE A 137 -16.21 -17.12 -10.26
C PHE A 137 -17.37 -16.36 -10.92
N TYR A 138 -17.15 -15.14 -11.43
CA TYR A 138 -18.20 -14.37 -12.08
C TYR A 138 -18.68 -15.03 -13.39
N ASN A 139 -17.77 -15.65 -14.14
CA ASN A 139 -18.12 -16.40 -15.34
C ASN A 139 -18.96 -17.63 -15.03
N ASP A 140 -18.63 -18.37 -13.96
CA ASP A 140 -19.40 -19.52 -13.48
C ASP A 140 -20.78 -19.11 -12.95
N LEU A 141 -20.84 -18.00 -12.20
CA LEU A 141 -22.09 -17.41 -11.71
C LEU A 141 -23.03 -17.04 -12.88
N LYS A 142 -22.51 -16.36 -13.92
CA LYS A 142 -23.28 -16.02 -15.13
C LYS A 142 -23.81 -17.25 -15.87
N LYS A 143 -23.12 -18.37 -15.77
CA LYS A 143 -23.52 -19.66 -16.37
C LYS A 143 -24.42 -20.50 -15.44
N ASN A 144 -24.84 -19.96 -14.29
CA ASN A 144 -25.59 -20.68 -13.25
C ASN A 144 -24.91 -21.98 -12.78
N ILE A 145 -23.57 -22.02 -12.81
CA ILE A 145 -22.79 -23.15 -12.32
C ILE A 145 -22.73 -23.05 -10.79
N LYS A 146 -22.98 -24.17 -10.11
CA LYS A 146 -22.91 -24.23 -8.65
C LYS A 146 -21.46 -24.01 -8.20
N ILE A 147 -21.26 -22.94 -7.43
CA ILE A 147 -19.94 -22.56 -6.93
C ILE A 147 -19.64 -23.37 -5.67
N ALA A 148 -18.44 -23.96 -5.62
CA ALA A 148 -17.96 -24.69 -4.46
C ALA A 148 -17.49 -23.73 -3.34
N GLY A 149 -17.66 -24.17 -2.08
CA GLY A 149 -17.41 -23.36 -0.88
C GLY A 149 -15.97 -22.85 -0.73
N ASP A 150 -15.02 -23.57 -1.29
CA ASP A 150 -13.59 -23.27 -1.31
C ASP A 150 -13.22 -22.07 -2.20
N ARG A 151 -14.05 -21.74 -3.20
CA ARG A 151 -13.83 -20.59 -4.11
C ARG A 151 -14.49 -19.30 -3.65
N LEU A 152 -15.34 -19.38 -2.63
CA LEU A 152 -16.03 -18.22 -2.06
C LEU A 152 -15.04 -17.21 -1.44
N PRO A 153 -14.07 -17.60 -0.57
CA PRO A 153 -13.17 -16.65 0.09
C PRO A 153 -12.42 -15.74 -0.90
N ALA A 154 -11.85 -16.29 -1.96
CA ALA A 154 -11.13 -15.53 -3.00
C ALA A 154 -11.98 -14.46 -3.69
N THR A 155 -13.31 -14.58 -3.65
CA THR A 155 -14.25 -13.65 -4.31
C THR A 155 -15.05 -12.81 -3.32
N THR A 156 -15.25 -13.27 -2.09
CA THR A 156 -16.04 -12.57 -1.06
C THR A 156 -15.21 -11.74 -0.11
N GLN A 157 -13.94 -12.09 0.09
CA GLN A 157 -13.00 -11.30 0.89
C GLN A 157 -12.45 -10.19 0.01
N LEU A 158 -13.11 -9.03 0.06
CA LEU A 158 -12.75 -7.85 -0.70
C LEU A 158 -12.00 -6.88 0.20
N PHE A 159 -10.80 -6.52 -0.22
CA PHE A 159 -10.15 -5.32 0.28
C PHE A 159 -11.04 -4.10 -0.03
N THR A 160 -11.30 -3.27 0.97
CA THR A 160 -12.15 -2.08 0.84
C THR A 160 -11.26 -0.87 0.58
N PRO A 161 -11.32 -0.25 -0.63
CA PRO A 161 -10.52 0.92 -0.94
C PRO A 161 -10.78 2.08 0.00
N GLU A 162 -9.77 2.93 0.19
CA GLU A 162 -9.81 4.05 1.15
C GLU A 162 -11.02 4.98 0.92
N TRP A 163 -11.36 5.27 -0.33
CA TRP A 163 -12.48 6.15 -0.66
C TRP A 163 -13.83 5.59 -0.17
N ILE A 164 -14.03 4.26 -0.18
CA ILE A 164 -15.26 3.64 0.33
C ILE A 164 -15.33 3.82 1.84
N VAL A 165 -14.20 3.64 2.53
CA VAL A 165 -14.11 3.85 3.98
C VAL A 165 -14.39 5.30 4.32
N LYS A 166 -13.77 6.26 3.62
CA LYS A 166 -14.04 7.69 3.77
C LYS A 166 -15.51 8.01 3.53
N TYR A 167 -16.09 7.49 2.44
CA TYR A 167 -17.52 7.64 2.16
C TYR A 167 -18.39 7.11 3.31
N MET A 168 -18.14 5.90 3.81
CA MET A 168 -18.89 5.31 4.92
C MET A 168 -18.78 6.17 6.17
N VAL A 169 -17.56 6.60 6.53
CA VAL A 169 -17.30 7.37 7.75
C VAL A 169 -17.89 8.77 7.68
N GLU A 170 -17.70 9.50 6.58
CA GLU A 170 -18.28 10.83 6.37
C GLU A 170 -19.83 10.78 6.41
N ASN A 171 -20.45 9.76 5.80
CA ASN A 171 -21.91 9.66 5.72
C ASN A 171 -22.58 8.97 6.92
N THR A 172 -21.82 8.40 7.85
CA THR A 172 -22.34 7.79 9.10
C THR A 172 -21.96 8.62 10.30
N LEU A 173 -20.71 8.52 10.77
CA LEU A 173 -20.20 9.28 11.89
C LEU A 173 -20.26 10.78 11.58
N GLY A 174 -19.78 11.18 10.40
CA GLY A 174 -19.81 12.59 10.02
C GLY A 174 -21.22 13.17 10.04
N ARG A 175 -22.21 12.45 9.48
CA ARG A 175 -23.62 12.84 9.58
C ARG A 175 -24.09 12.92 11.04
N PHE A 176 -23.82 11.89 11.84
CA PHE A 176 -24.17 11.86 13.26
C PHE A 176 -23.65 13.09 14.01
N TRP A 177 -22.44 13.55 13.67
CA TRP A 177 -21.86 14.74 14.27
C TRP A 177 -22.61 16.03 13.90
N LEU A 178 -22.89 16.24 12.61
CA LEU A 178 -23.66 17.40 12.14
C LEU A 178 -25.06 17.48 12.73
N GLU A 179 -25.66 16.33 13.08
CA GLU A 179 -26.96 16.29 13.73
C GLU A 179 -26.93 16.80 15.17
N ASN A 180 -25.78 16.70 15.85
CA ASN A 180 -25.63 17.06 17.27
C ASN A 180 -24.81 18.32 17.50
N HIS A 181 -24.08 18.80 16.49
CA HIS A 181 -23.20 19.96 16.57
C HIS A 181 -23.44 20.91 15.38
N PRO A 182 -23.70 22.21 15.65
CA PRO A 182 -23.93 23.21 14.59
C PRO A 182 -22.63 23.65 13.88
N ASP A 183 -21.48 23.24 14.38
CA ASP A 183 -20.18 23.54 13.76
C ASP A 183 -20.07 22.80 12.42
N THR A 184 -19.70 23.52 11.36
CA THR A 184 -19.66 22.98 9.99
C THR A 184 -18.29 23.16 9.34
N GLU A 185 -17.30 23.63 10.09
CA GLU A 185 -15.97 24.00 9.57
C GLU A 185 -15.26 22.83 8.86
N PHE A 186 -15.43 21.60 9.37
CA PHE A 186 -14.83 20.38 8.83
C PHE A 186 -15.54 19.84 7.57
N LEU A 187 -16.75 20.30 7.23
CA LEU A 187 -17.44 19.90 5.99
C LEU A 187 -16.64 20.27 4.74
N SER A 188 -15.87 21.36 4.81
CA SER A 188 -15.01 21.82 3.70
C SER A 188 -13.90 20.83 3.35
N HIS A 189 -13.59 19.89 4.25
CA HIS A 189 -12.56 18.86 4.06
C HIS A 189 -13.15 17.49 3.66
N TRP A 190 -14.48 17.34 3.66
CA TRP A 190 -15.16 16.10 3.30
C TRP A 190 -15.39 16.03 1.80
N HIS A 191 -14.91 14.96 1.18
CA HIS A 191 -14.91 14.81 -0.28
C HIS A 191 -16.07 13.93 -0.77
N TYR A 192 -16.67 13.12 0.11
CA TYR A 192 -17.62 12.06 -0.21
C TYR A 192 -18.96 12.18 0.53
N TYR A 193 -19.12 13.20 1.37
CA TYR A 193 -20.37 13.47 2.08
C TYR A 193 -21.52 13.82 1.14
N LEU A 194 -22.67 13.20 1.38
CA LEU A 194 -23.92 13.46 0.68
C LEU A 194 -24.92 14.13 1.62
N ALA A 195 -25.37 15.32 1.23
CA ALA A 195 -26.44 16.03 1.94
C ALA A 195 -27.74 15.21 1.91
N GLU A 196 -28.53 15.30 2.99
CA GLU A 196 -29.81 14.59 3.04
C GLU A 196 -30.75 15.11 1.95
N PRO A 197 -31.35 14.21 1.15
CA PRO A 197 -32.47 14.60 0.31
C PRO A 197 -33.65 14.96 1.21
N GLU A 198 -34.46 15.94 0.79
CA GLU A 198 -35.65 16.36 1.52
C GLU A 198 -36.53 15.14 1.86
N GLN A 199 -36.76 14.92 3.14
CA GLN A 199 -37.61 13.84 3.65
C GLN A 199 -39.03 14.36 3.88
N THR A 200 -40.00 13.43 3.89
CA THR A 200 -41.38 13.79 4.22
C THR A 200 -41.48 14.25 5.70
N PRO A 201 -42.45 15.13 6.04
CA PRO A 201 -42.57 15.68 7.38
C PRO A 201 -42.71 14.63 8.51
N GLU A 202 -43.35 13.50 8.20
CA GLU A 202 -43.56 12.38 9.13
C GLU A 202 -42.25 11.66 9.47
N VAL A 203 -41.35 11.52 8.49
CA VAL A 203 -40.02 10.93 8.68
C VAL A 203 -39.15 11.87 9.53
N CYS A 204 -39.20 13.18 9.26
CA CYS A 204 -38.50 14.18 10.07
C CYS A 204 -38.88 14.12 11.55
N LEU A 205 -40.18 14.02 11.86
CA LEU A 205 -40.67 13.92 13.24
C LEU A 205 -40.20 12.65 13.96
N THR A 206 -40.08 11.54 13.23
CA THR A 206 -39.60 10.27 13.77
C THR A 206 -38.10 10.34 14.06
N LEU A 207 -37.33 10.96 13.16
CA LEU A 207 -35.89 11.18 13.33
C LEU A 207 -35.59 12.08 14.53
N THR A 208 -36.35 13.17 14.73
CA THR A 208 -36.18 14.06 15.90
C THR A 208 -36.32 13.30 17.22
N LYS A 209 -37.31 12.40 17.33
CA LYS A 209 -37.52 11.60 18.55
C LYS A 209 -36.40 10.59 18.81
N LEU A 210 -35.83 9.99 17.77
CA LEU A 210 -34.70 9.07 17.90
C LEU A 210 -33.42 9.81 18.34
N ARG A 211 -33.24 11.05 17.84
CA ARG A 211 -32.06 11.89 18.11
C ARG A 211 -31.98 12.38 19.57
N GLU A 212 -33.10 12.54 20.27
CA GLU A 212 -33.13 12.93 21.69
C GLU A 212 -32.48 11.91 22.65
N SER A 213 -32.18 10.68 22.17
CA SER A 213 -31.60 9.60 22.97
C SER A 213 -30.08 9.43 22.85
N ILE A 214 -29.40 10.33 22.13
CA ILE A 214 -28.03 10.15 21.66
C ILE A 214 -27.05 11.09 22.40
N TYR A 215 -25.85 10.58 22.72
CA TYR A 215 -24.86 11.19 23.62
C TYR A 215 -24.12 12.43 23.07
N ASP A 216 -23.71 13.30 23.99
CA ASP A 216 -22.84 14.47 23.76
C ASP A 216 -21.35 14.03 23.71
N LEU A 217 -20.70 14.17 22.56
CA LEU A 217 -19.31 13.76 22.32
C LEU A 217 -18.42 14.99 22.08
N ASP A 218 -17.27 15.05 22.76
CA ASP A 218 -16.26 16.09 22.55
C ASP A 218 -15.70 16.06 21.10
N PRO A 219 -15.62 17.21 20.39
CA PRO A 219 -15.09 17.31 19.03
C PRO A 219 -13.73 16.66 18.81
N LYS A 220 -12.80 16.79 19.76
CA LYS A 220 -11.45 16.22 19.61
C LYS A 220 -11.47 14.70 19.71
N LYS A 221 -12.32 14.16 20.58
CA LYS A 221 -12.52 12.72 20.71
C LYS A 221 -13.26 12.16 19.50
N PHE A 222 -14.19 12.92 18.94
CA PHE A 222 -14.94 12.53 17.76
C PHE A 222 -14.07 12.37 16.50
N VAL A 223 -13.17 13.33 16.22
CA VAL A 223 -12.22 13.21 15.09
C VAL A 223 -11.27 12.01 15.30
N SER A 224 -10.79 11.79 16.52
CA SER A 224 -9.97 10.61 16.82
C SER A 224 -10.77 9.30 16.71
N LEU A 225 -12.06 9.30 17.07
CA LEU A 225 -12.96 8.16 16.90
C LEU A 225 -13.21 7.87 15.43
N ILE A 226 -13.40 8.89 14.59
CA ILE A 226 -13.49 8.76 13.13
C ILE A 226 -12.23 8.08 12.57
N GLN A 227 -11.05 8.51 12.99
CA GLN A 227 -9.78 7.94 12.51
C GLN A 227 -9.56 6.52 13.03
N VAL A 228 -9.83 6.27 14.31
CA VAL A 228 -9.72 4.95 14.92
C VAL A 228 -10.75 4.00 14.35
N TRP A 229 -12.00 4.43 14.12
CA TRP A 229 -13.05 3.60 13.52
C TRP A 229 -12.85 3.41 12.03
N ALA A 230 -12.27 4.37 11.31
CA ALA A 230 -11.83 4.13 9.94
C ALA A 230 -10.77 3.02 9.93
N VAL A 231 -9.79 3.08 10.84
CA VAL A 231 -8.76 2.03 10.99
C VAL A 231 -9.34 0.71 11.50
N ASP A 232 -10.29 0.73 12.44
CA ASP A 232 -10.89 -0.47 13.03
C ASP A 232 -11.92 -1.11 12.11
N ILE A 233 -12.73 -0.35 11.36
CA ILE A 233 -13.58 -0.89 10.28
C ILE A 233 -12.68 -1.51 9.23
N TYR A 234 -11.58 -0.84 8.89
CA TYR A 234 -10.60 -1.36 7.96
C TYR A 234 -9.94 -2.64 8.48
N LEU A 235 -9.50 -2.68 9.73
CA LEU A 235 -8.90 -3.86 10.37
C LEU A 235 -9.92 -4.98 10.55
N PHE A 236 -11.15 -4.67 10.96
CA PHE A 236 -12.23 -5.61 11.17
C PHE A 236 -12.71 -6.23 9.86
N MET A 237 -12.77 -5.45 8.77
CA MET A 237 -12.99 -5.99 7.42
C MET A 237 -11.79 -6.79 6.89
N THR A 238 -10.60 -6.55 7.42
CA THR A 238 -9.38 -7.33 7.08
C THR A 238 -9.21 -8.59 7.95
N LEU A 239 -9.72 -8.59 9.19
CA LEU A 239 -9.55 -9.63 10.22
C LEU A 239 -10.80 -10.52 10.44
N MET A 240 -11.97 -10.15 9.90
CA MET A 240 -13.15 -11.05 9.84
C MET A 240 -13.03 -12.08 8.69
N CYS A 241 -11.82 -12.55 8.41
CA CYS A 241 -11.51 -13.64 7.49
C CYS A 241 -10.52 -14.59 8.15
#